data_AF-A0A419FBB5-F1
#
_entry.id   AF-A0A419FBB5-F1
#
_cell.length_a   1.000
_cell.length_b   1.000
_cell.length_c   1.000
_cell.angle_alpha   90.00
_cell.angle_beta   90.00
_cell.angle_gamma   90.00
#
_symmetry.space_group_name_H-M   'P 1'
#
loop_
_entity.id
_entity.type
_entity.pdbx_description
1 polymer ?
#
loop_
_entity_poly.entity_id
_entity_poly.type
_entity_poly.pdbx_seq_one_letter_code
_entity_poly.pdbx_strand_id
1 'polypeptide(L)' 'MGGAMKRIRFQNFNDLKAVMAILEKHNIEFTWDIMNRNHELHLGHVNTDHVKLALSSCNIPYKILDYS' A
#
# COMPACT_ATOMS: atom_id res chain seq x y z
N MET A 1 -19.73 10.18 -1.24
CA MET A 1 -19.32 8.78 -1.48
C MET A 1 -17.99 8.58 -0.77
N GLY A 2 -18.02 8.02 0.44
CA GLY A 2 -16.79 7.73 1.19
C GLY A 2 -16.16 6.46 0.65
N GLY A 3 -15.01 6.56 0.00
CA GLY A 3 -14.26 5.37 -0.39
C GLY A 3 -13.79 4.67 0.88
N ALA A 4 -14.04 3.37 1.01
CA ALA A 4 -13.48 2.59 2.10
C ALA A 4 -11.95 2.75 2.06
N MET A 5 -11.36 3.14 3.19
CA MET A 5 -9.90 3.16 3.31
C MET A 5 -9.38 1.75 3.05
N LYS A 6 -8.21 1.65 2.44
CA LYS A 6 -7.57 0.37 2.12
C LYS A 6 -6.21 0.29 2.77
N ARG A 7 -5.70 -0.90 2.99
CA ARG A 7 -4.34 -1.13 3.46
C ARG A 7 -3.68 -2.25 2.69
N ILE A 8 -2.36 -2.26 2.69
CA ILE A 8 -1.52 -3.33 2.19
C ILE A 8 -0.67 -3.84 3.36
N ARG A 9 -0.67 -5.15 3.59
CA ARG A 9 0.14 -5.76 4.63
C ARG A 9 1.33 -6.49 4.02
N PHE A 10 2.51 -6.26 4.58
CA PHE A 10 3.77 -6.88 4.20
C PHE A 10 4.33 -7.73 5.34
N GLN A 11 5.00 -8.82 4.98
CA GLN A 11 5.64 -9.71 5.94
C GLN A 11 6.99 -9.17 6.43
N ASN A 12 7.66 -8.35 5.62
CA ASN A 12 8.95 -7.77 5.93
C ASN A 12 9.01 -6.28 5.56
N PHE A 13 9.95 -5.58 6.19
CA PHE A 13 10.13 -4.14 6.01
C PHE A 13 10.69 -3.78 4.62
N ASN A 14 11.46 -4.67 3.98
CA ASN A 14 12.04 -4.42 2.67
C ASN A 14 10.95 -4.29 1.59
N ASP A 15 9.95 -5.16 1.65
CA ASP A 15 8.81 -5.15 0.74
C ASP A 15 7.97 -3.88 0.94
N LEU A 16 7.72 -3.49 2.19
CA LEU A 16 7.05 -2.24 2.52
C LEU A 16 7.82 -1.06 1.90
N LYS A 17 9.14 -0.97 2.14
CA LYS A 17 9.98 0.13 1.66
C LYS A 17 10.02 0.21 0.13
N ALA A 18 10.10 -0.93 -0.55
CA ALA A 18 10.09 -0.98 -2.00
C ALA A 18 8.75 -0.50 -2.58
N VAL A 19 7.63 -0.88 -1.96
CA VAL A 19 6.30 -0.38 -2.36
C VAL A 19 6.15 1.10 -2.06
N MET A 20 6.60 1.60 -0.90
CA MET A 20 6.59 3.04 -0.59
C MET A 20 7.28 3.85 -1.68
N ALA A 21 8.49 3.45 -2.09
CA ALA A 21 9.24 4.14 -3.14
C ALA A 21 8.50 4.19 -4.49
N ILE A 22 7.74 3.14 -4.83
CA ILE A 22 6.92 3.10 -6.04
C ILE A 22 5.73 4.05 -5.90
N LEU A 23 5.03 4.04 -4.77
CA LEU A 23 3.88 4.93 -4.54
C LEU A 23 4.31 6.40 -4.55
N GLU A 24 5.44 6.74 -3.92
CA GLU A 24 6.02 8.09 -3.94
C GLU A 24 6.34 8.53 -5.38
N LYS A 25 6.95 7.66 -6.19
CA LYS A 25 7.25 7.94 -7.60
C LYS A 25 5.98 8.22 -8.43
N HIS A 26 4.87 7.61 -8.06
CA HIS A 26 3.57 7.79 -8.73
C HIS A 26 2.71 8.89 -8.08
N ASN A 27 3.25 9.67 -7.13
CA ASN A 27 2.53 10.70 -6.36
C ASN A 27 1.24 10.17 -5.72
N ILE A 28 1.28 8.92 -5.22
CA ILE A 28 0.16 8.31 -4.51
C ILE A 28 0.33 8.61 -3.03
N GLU A 29 -0.68 9.21 -2.42
CA GLU A 29 -0.68 9.46 -0.97
C GLU A 29 -0.90 8.17 -0.18
N PHE A 30 -0.04 7.93 0.80
CA PHE A 30 -0.15 6.81 1.72
C PHE A 30 0.39 7.18 3.10
N THR A 31 -0.04 6.46 4.11
CA THR A 31 0.61 6.41 5.43
C THR A 31 1.08 4.99 5.69
N TRP A 32 1.98 4.78 6.65
CA TRP A 32 2.46 3.45 7.00
C TRP A 32 2.65 3.35 8.50
N ASP A 33 2.48 2.14 9.03
CA ASP A 33 2.64 1.84 10.44
C ASP A 33 3.28 0.45 10.62
N ILE A 34 3.93 0.24 11.75
CA ILE A 34 4.53 -1.04 12.13
C ILE A 34 3.96 -1.44 13.50
N MET A 35 2.86 -2.20 13.50
CA MET A 35 2.27 -2.76 14.72
C MET A 35 2.53 -4.25 14.84
N ASN A 36 2.96 -4.71 16.01
CA ASN A 36 3.06 -6.14 16.34
C ASN A 36 3.84 -6.97 15.29
N ARG A 37 4.96 -6.42 14.78
CA ARG A 37 5.80 -7.00 13.69
C ARG A 37 5.11 -7.11 12.33
N ASN A 38 3.91 -6.55 12.17
CA ASN A 38 3.27 -6.40 10.87
C ASN A 38 3.65 -5.04 10.29
N HIS A 39 3.96 -5.03 9.01
CA HIS A 39 4.30 -3.83 8.26
C HIS A 39 3.07 -3.48 7.43
N GLU A 40 2.38 -2.41 7.78
CA GLU A 40 1.12 -2.03 7.14
C GLU A 40 1.28 -0.69 6.43
N LEU A 41 0.78 -0.63 5.20
CA LEU A 41 0.71 0.57 4.39
C LEU A 41 -0.75 0.91 4.20
N HIS A 42 -1.13 2.11 4.62
CA HIS A 42 -2.49 2.60 4.64
C HIS A 42 -2.67 3.50 3.42
N LEU A 43 -3.56 3.07 2.54
CA LEU A 43 -3.98 3.79 1.35
C LEU A 43 -5.20 4.63 1.76
N GLY A 44 -5.07 5.96 1.66
CA GLY A 44 -6.16 6.89 1.96
C GLY A 44 -7.30 6.81 0.94
N HIS A 45 -7.86 7.95 0.56
CA HIS A 45 -8.82 8.04 -0.56
C HIS A 45 -8.12 7.96 -1.93
N VAL A 46 -7.39 6.87 -2.17
CA VAL A 46 -6.67 6.66 -3.43
C VAL A 46 -7.41 5.70 -4.33
N ASN A 47 -7.34 5.96 -5.64
CA ASN A 47 -7.89 5.05 -6.63
C ASN A 47 -7.09 3.74 -6.62
N THR A 48 -7.77 2.65 -6.28
CA THR A 48 -7.13 1.33 -6.15
C THR A 48 -6.60 0.80 -7.47
N ASP A 49 -7.21 1.15 -8.60
CA ASP A 49 -6.72 0.76 -9.93
C ASP A 49 -5.42 1.49 -10.27
N HIS A 50 -5.28 2.75 -9.84
CA HIS A 50 -4.03 3.48 -9.99
C HIS A 50 -2.91 2.85 -9.15
N VAL A 51 -3.22 2.43 -7.92
CA VAL A 51 -2.26 1.71 -7.07
C VAL A 51 -1.85 0.38 -7.71
N LYS A 52 -2.80 -0.42 -8.20
CA LYS A 52 -2.49 -1.68 -8.88
C LYS A 52 -1.62 -1.47 -10.13
N LEU A 53 -1.88 -0.41 -10.90
CA LEU A 53 -1.09 -0.07 -12.07
C LEU A 53 0.33 0.34 -11.69
N ALA A 54 0.50 1.19 -10.66
CA ALA A 54 1.82 1.58 -10.16
C ALA A 54 2.61 0.35 -9.66
N LEU A 55 1.93 -0.59 -9.00
CA LEU A 55 2.53 -1.83 -8.50
C LEU A 55 2.61 -2.93 -9.55
N SER A 56 2.15 -2.72 -10.79
CA SER A 56 2.20 -3.74 -11.84
C SER A 56 3.63 -4.10 -12.26
N SER A 57 4.55 -3.13 -12.15
CA SER A 57 5.99 -3.35 -12.36
C SER A 57 6.70 -3.90 -11.12
N CYS A 58 5.98 -4.07 -10.00
CA CYS A 58 6.54 -4.53 -8.73
C CYS A 58 6.39 -6.06 -8.64
N ASN A 59 7.50 -6.79 -8.54
CA ASN A 59 7.47 -8.25 -8.39
C ASN A 59 7.26 -8.70 -6.94
N ILE A 60 6.68 -7.84 -6.10
CA ILE A 60 6.50 -8.06 -4.67
C ILE A 60 5.09 -8.59 -4.44
N PRO A 61 4.92 -9.72 -3.73
CA PRO A 61 3.59 -10.21 -3.39
C PRO A 61 2.94 -9.25 -2.38
N TYR A 62 1.88 -8.57 -2.80
CA TYR A 62 1.10 -7.68 -1.94
C TYR A 62 -0.38 -8.08 -1.92
N LYS A 63 -1.05 -7.77 -0.81
CA LYS A 63 -2.51 -7.96 -0.66
C LYS A 63 -3.12 -6.65 -0.18
N ILE A 64 -4.05 -6.11 -0.98
CA ILE A 64 -4.89 -4.98 -0.57
C ILE A 64 -6.06 -5.54 0.25
N LEU A 65 -6.26 -4.98 1.44
CA LEU A 65 -7.33 -5.30 2.37
C LEU A 65 -8.15 -4.03 2.61
N ASP A 66 -9.46 -4.17 2.73
CA ASP A 66 -10.33 -3.06 3.13
C ASP A 66 -10.31 -2.90 4.67
N TYR A 67 -10.49 -1.67 5.15
CA TYR A 67 -10.86 -1.44 6.54
C TYR A 67 -12.34 -1.82 6.71
N SER A 68 -12.59 -2.96 7.36
CA SER A 68 -13.92 -3.38 7.77
C SER A 68 -14.40 -2.61 9.00
#